data_AF-A0A6B3HDZ5-F1
#
_entry.id   AF-A0A6B3HDZ5-F1
#
_cell.length_a   1.000
_cell.length_b   1.000
_cell.length_c   1.000
_cell.angle_alpha   90.00
_cell.angle_beta   90.00
_cell.angle_gamma   90.00
#
_symmetry.space_group_name_H-M   'P 1'
#
loop_
_entity.id
_entity.type
_entity.pdbx_description
1 polymer ?
#
loop_
_entity_poly.entity_id
_entity_poly.type
_entity_poly.pdbx_seq_one_letter_code
_entity_poly.pdbx_strand_id
1 'polypeptide(L)'
;ALRNGSQGAADAAALAAAQQARDDFGTGFLASLPGNMLDAFLGTPFVAPCYEAQRLADANDADEKLCYPTPGYLRDRITVEVQGRKTVDSSVLPGSDKRKAEARATALIEFRCPNPKAVDANSDGVQDLFIFTCRNGEILEIVPASPPPWESVSRTLFDVRLVDQ
;
A
#
# COMPACT_ATOMS: atom_id res chain seq x y z
N ALA A 1 15.40 -23.70 -2.55
CA ALA A 1 15.56 -22.55 -3.46
C ALA A 1 14.22 -22.06 -4.03
N LEU A 2 13.42 -22.89 -4.72
CA LEU A 2 12.14 -22.45 -5.32
C LEU A 2 11.11 -21.86 -4.35
N ARG A 3 11.01 -22.39 -3.13
CA ARG A 3 10.15 -21.81 -2.08
C ARG A 3 10.57 -20.38 -1.73
N ASN A 4 11.88 -20.15 -1.60
CA ASN A 4 12.43 -18.81 -1.33
C ASN A 4 12.22 -17.86 -2.51
N GLY A 5 12.32 -18.36 -3.76
CA GLY A 5 12.03 -17.55 -4.95
C GLY A 5 10.56 -17.15 -5.07
N SER A 6 9.64 -18.08 -4.76
CA SER A 6 8.20 -17.80 -4.79
C SER A 6 7.80 -16.82 -3.67
N GLN A 7 8.41 -16.94 -2.48
CA GLN A 7 8.19 -15.98 -1.40
C GLN A 7 8.69 -14.58 -1.77
N GLY A 8 9.89 -14.47 -2.35
CA GLY A 8 10.41 -13.18 -2.83
C GLY A 8 9.52 -12.54 -3.88
N ALA A 9 8.92 -13.35 -4.77
CA ALA A 9 7.94 -12.88 -5.75
C ALA A 9 6.65 -12.36 -5.08
N ALA A 10 6.12 -13.08 -4.08
CA ALA A 10 4.94 -12.64 -3.32
C ALA A 10 5.23 -11.33 -2.55
N ASP A 11 6.37 -11.26 -1.87
CA ASP A 11 6.82 -10.10 -1.11
C ASP A 11 6.92 -8.84 -2.00
N ALA A 12 7.57 -8.98 -3.16
CA ALA A 12 7.70 -7.90 -4.14
C ALA A 12 6.34 -7.46 -4.69
N ALA A 13 5.47 -8.41 -5.03
CA ALA A 13 4.14 -8.13 -5.56
C ALA A 13 3.23 -7.42 -4.52
N ALA A 14 3.23 -7.88 -3.27
CA ALA A 14 2.45 -7.26 -2.20
C ALA A 14 2.94 -5.83 -1.88
N LEU A 15 4.26 -5.62 -1.80
CA LEU A 15 4.82 -4.28 -1.59
C LEU A 15 4.47 -3.33 -2.73
N ALA A 16 4.60 -3.77 -3.98
CA ALA A 16 4.34 -2.93 -5.13
C ALA A 16 2.85 -2.54 -5.22
N ALA A 17 1.94 -3.49 -4.96
CA ALA A 17 0.52 -3.17 -4.88
C ALA A 17 0.21 -2.15 -3.78
N ALA A 18 0.81 -2.30 -2.60
CA ALA A 18 0.61 -1.37 -1.49
C ALA A 18 1.22 0.03 -1.74
N GLN A 19 2.40 0.09 -2.37
CA GLN A 19 3.03 1.34 -2.78
C GLN A 19 2.18 2.07 -3.83
N GLN A 20 1.71 1.35 -4.85
CA GLN A 20 0.85 1.93 -5.87
C GLN A 20 -0.49 2.39 -5.29
N ALA A 21 -1.08 1.64 -4.36
CA ALA A 21 -2.31 2.05 -3.68
C ALA A 21 -2.13 3.37 -2.91
N ARG A 22 -0.99 3.54 -2.22
CA ARG A 22 -0.62 4.81 -1.57
C ARG A 22 -0.46 5.94 -2.59
N ASP A 23 0.17 5.66 -3.72
CA ASP A 23 0.45 6.68 -4.73
C ASP A 23 -0.84 7.13 -5.43
N ASP A 24 -1.77 6.21 -5.73
CA ASP A 24 -3.09 6.49 -6.31
C ASP A 24 -4.01 7.29 -5.36
N PHE A 25 -3.76 7.23 -4.05
CA PHE A 25 -4.58 7.88 -3.02
C PHE A 25 -4.49 9.42 -3.03
N GLY A 26 -3.44 9.98 -3.64
CA GLY A 26 -3.07 11.40 -3.48
C GLY A 26 -4.09 12.39 -4.01
N THR A 27 -4.66 12.13 -5.18
CA THR A 27 -5.63 13.05 -5.80
C THR A 27 -6.86 13.21 -4.91
N GLY A 28 -7.42 12.10 -4.41
CA GLY A 28 -8.58 12.13 -3.51
C GLY A 28 -8.24 12.73 -2.15
N PHE A 29 -7.05 12.42 -1.62
CA PHE A 29 -6.58 12.96 -0.35
C PHE A 29 -6.52 14.49 -0.40
N LEU A 30 -5.83 15.06 -1.38
CA LEU A 30 -5.67 16.51 -1.52
C LEU A 30 -7.02 17.21 -1.78
N ALA A 31 -7.91 16.59 -2.57
CA ALA A 31 -9.24 17.13 -2.83
C ALA A 31 -10.14 17.16 -1.58
N SER A 32 -9.88 16.30 -0.58
CA SER A 32 -10.66 16.27 0.66
C SER A 32 -10.32 17.41 1.64
N LEU A 33 -9.14 18.03 1.51
CA LEU A 33 -8.61 18.98 2.49
C LEU A 33 -9.41 20.30 2.56
N PRO A 34 -9.69 21.02 1.45
CA PRO A 34 -10.29 22.35 1.53
C PRO A 34 -11.64 22.37 2.26
N GLY A 35 -12.45 21.32 2.10
CA GLY A 35 -13.76 21.17 2.73
C GLY A 35 -13.74 20.46 4.09
N ASN A 36 -12.57 20.23 4.69
CA ASN A 36 -12.41 19.47 5.93
C ASN A 36 -13.05 18.06 5.90
N MET A 37 -12.95 17.38 4.75
CA MET A 37 -13.58 16.06 4.51
C MET A 37 -12.58 14.89 4.67
N LEU A 38 -11.41 15.16 5.25
CA LEU A 38 -10.32 14.19 5.32
C LEU A 38 -10.70 12.92 6.09
N ASP A 39 -11.37 13.04 7.24
CA ASP A 39 -11.77 11.87 8.04
C ASP A 39 -12.73 10.95 7.27
N ALA A 40 -13.69 11.54 6.54
CA ALA A 40 -14.61 10.78 5.70
C ALA A 40 -13.87 10.08 4.55
N PHE A 41 -12.88 10.76 3.96
CA PHE A 41 -12.06 10.19 2.89
C PHE A 41 -11.16 9.05 3.39
N LEU A 42 -10.51 9.20 4.54
CA LEU A 42 -9.69 8.16 5.17
C LEU A 42 -10.50 6.91 5.59
N GLY A 43 -11.81 7.06 5.76
CA GLY A 43 -12.73 5.93 5.99
C GLY A 43 -13.03 5.10 4.73
N THR A 44 -12.62 5.55 3.54
CA THR A 44 -12.84 4.81 2.29
C THR A 44 -11.81 3.69 2.12
N PRO A 45 -12.22 2.49 1.72
CA PRO A 45 -11.28 1.39 1.52
C PRO A 45 -10.38 1.65 0.30
N PHE A 46 -9.11 1.29 0.41
CA PHE A 46 -8.21 1.27 -0.73
C PHE A 46 -8.69 0.28 -1.79
N VAL A 47 -8.56 0.67 -3.05
CA VAL A 47 -8.61 -0.25 -4.17
C VAL A 47 -7.23 -0.90 -4.30
N ALA A 48 -7.16 -2.23 -4.41
CA ALA A 48 -5.89 -2.89 -4.64
C ALA A 48 -5.50 -2.78 -6.14
N PRO A 49 -4.35 -2.16 -6.47
CA PRO A 49 -3.86 -2.08 -7.84
C PRO A 49 -3.19 -3.40 -8.23
N CYS A 50 -4.01 -4.44 -8.45
CA CYS A 50 -3.53 -5.79 -8.72
C CYS A 50 -2.71 -5.90 -10.02
N TYR A 51 -2.88 -4.96 -10.95
CA TYR A 51 -2.02 -4.85 -12.13
C TYR A 51 -0.53 -4.69 -11.74
N GLU A 52 -0.24 -3.97 -10.66
CA GLU A 52 1.14 -3.75 -10.21
C GLU A 52 1.67 -4.95 -9.44
N ALA A 53 0.82 -5.65 -8.68
CA ALA A 53 1.14 -6.95 -8.11
C ALA A 53 1.58 -7.95 -9.20
N GLN A 54 0.76 -8.07 -10.25
CA GLN A 54 1.04 -8.93 -11.41
C GLN A 54 2.37 -8.54 -12.09
N ARG A 55 2.62 -7.25 -12.31
CA ARG A 55 3.88 -6.78 -12.92
C ARG A 55 5.11 -7.24 -12.15
N LEU A 56 5.08 -7.17 -10.82
CA LEU A 56 6.21 -7.60 -9.98
C LEU A 56 6.28 -9.11 -9.80
N ALA A 57 5.14 -9.82 -9.75
CA ALA A 57 5.14 -11.28 -9.79
C ALA A 57 5.82 -11.77 -11.09
N ASP A 58 5.48 -11.16 -12.24
CA ASP A 58 6.04 -11.49 -13.54
C ASP A 58 7.55 -11.26 -13.61
N ALA A 59 8.02 -10.15 -13.06
CA ALA A 59 9.44 -9.83 -12.96
C ALA A 59 10.23 -10.85 -12.11
N ASN A 60 9.54 -11.63 -11.27
CA ASN A 60 10.11 -12.61 -10.34
C ASN A 60 9.73 -14.07 -10.71
N ASP A 61 9.49 -14.36 -11.98
CA ASP A 61 9.16 -15.71 -12.46
C ASP A 61 7.93 -16.35 -11.79
N ALA A 62 6.93 -15.55 -11.41
CA ALA A 62 5.69 -16.02 -10.82
C ALA A 62 4.47 -15.45 -11.54
N ASP A 63 3.32 -16.10 -11.37
CA ASP A 63 2.01 -15.66 -11.85
C ASP A 63 1.17 -15.23 -10.64
N GLU A 64 0.51 -14.06 -10.67
CA GLU A 64 -0.47 -13.69 -9.64
C GLU A 64 -1.66 -14.66 -9.70
N LYS A 65 -2.15 -15.06 -8.52
CA LYS A 65 -3.35 -15.89 -8.36
C LYS A 65 -4.47 -15.15 -7.66
N LEU A 66 -4.10 -14.38 -6.64
CA LEU A 66 -5.03 -13.56 -5.89
C LEU A 66 -4.34 -12.25 -5.53
N CYS A 67 -5.11 -11.18 -5.59
CA CYS A 67 -4.76 -9.89 -5.05
C CYS A 67 -6.02 -9.24 -4.52
N TYR A 68 -6.02 -8.87 -3.24
CA TYR A 68 -7.18 -8.25 -2.62
C TYR A 68 -6.80 -7.32 -1.46
N PRO A 69 -7.54 -6.21 -1.29
CA PRO A 69 -7.40 -5.36 -0.12
C PRO A 69 -8.20 -5.93 1.06
N THR A 70 -7.70 -5.73 2.28
CA THR A 70 -8.44 -5.94 3.53
C THR A 70 -8.49 -4.61 4.28
N PRO A 71 -9.67 -3.99 4.39
CA PRO A 71 -9.82 -2.74 5.12
C PRO A 71 -9.43 -2.90 6.59
N GLY A 72 -8.69 -1.94 7.12
CA GLY A 72 -8.13 -1.99 8.47
C GLY A 72 -8.23 -0.67 9.23
N TYR A 73 -8.91 0.34 8.67
CA TYR A 73 -9.05 1.70 9.21
C TYR A 73 -7.70 2.34 9.56
N LEU A 74 -7.17 3.15 8.64
CA LEU A 74 -5.82 3.73 8.71
C LEU A 74 -4.68 2.69 8.71
N ARG A 75 -5.00 1.41 8.58
CA ARG A 75 -4.09 0.26 8.65
C ARG A 75 -4.51 -0.82 7.63
N ASP A 76 -4.83 -0.38 6.43
CA ASP A 76 -5.31 -1.25 5.37
C ASP A 76 -4.21 -2.21 4.90
N ARG A 77 -4.61 -3.37 4.42
CA ARG A 77 -3.67 -4.41 3.96
C ARG A 77 -3.96 -4.77 2.53
N ILE A 78 -2.93 -5.17 1.79
CA ILE A 78 -3.07 -5.84 0.51
C ILE A 78 -2.37 -7.18 0.61
N THR A 79 -3.13 -8.25 0.38
CA THR A 79 -2.60 -9.61 0.33
C THR A 79 -2.48 -10.04 -1.12
N VAL A 80 -1.32 -10.59 -1.48
CA VAL A 80 -1.05 -11.14 -2.81
C VAL A 80 -0.61 -12.59 -2.67
N GLU A 81 -1.17 -13.45 -3.52
CA GLU A 81 -0.78 -14.84 -3.67
C GLU A 81 -0.25 -15.05 -5.09
N VAL A 82 0.89 -15.74 -5.18
CA VAL A 82 1.56 -16.02 -6.44
C VAL A 82 1.89 -17.49 -6.57
N GLN A 83 2.02 -17.95 -7.81
CA GLN A 83 2.51 -19.28 -8.13
C GLN A 83 3.77 -19.17 -8.97
N GLY A 84 4.88 -19.72 -8.48
CA GLY A 84 6.14 -19.75 -9.22
C GLY A 84 6.01 -20.55 -10.52
N ARG A 85 6.62 -20.08 -11.61
CA ARG A 85 6.55 -20.74 -12.92
C ARG A 85 7.44 -21.99 -13.01
N LYS A 86 8.46 -22.08 -12.17
CA LYS A 86 9.36 -23.25 -12.09
C LYS A 86 8.73 -24.36 -11.25
N THR A 87 8.91 -25.61 -11.66
CA THR A 87 8.49 -26.79 -10.89
C THR A 87 9.38 -26.97 -9.67
N VAL A 88 8.80 -27.37 -8.55
CA VAL A 88 9.60 -27.65 -7.35
C VAL A 88 10.47 -28.86 -7.61
N ASP A 89 11.78 -28.67 -7.57
CA ASP A 89 12.74 -29.76 -7.70
C ASP A 89 12.52 -30.73 -6.54
N SER A 90 12.09 -31.94 -6.86
CA SER A 90 11.72 -32.97 -5.90
C SER A 90 12.54 -34.22 -6.23
N SER A 91 13.82 -34.16 -5.87
CA SER A 91 14.81 -35.20 -6.19
C SER A 91 14.64 -36.52 -5.42
N VAL A 92 13.46 -36.86 -4.87
CA VAL A 92 13.32 -38.07 -4.03
C VAL A 92 12.01 -38.86 -4.25
N LEU A 93 10.99 -38.33 -4.94
CA LEU A 93 9.71 -39.03 -5.08
C LEU A 93 9.20 -39.07 -6.54
N PRO A 94 9.03 -40.26 -7.14
CA PRO A 94 8.39 -40.40 -8.45
C PRO A 94 6.97 -39.80 -8.41
N GLY A 95 6.64 -38.90 -9.34
CA GLY A 95 5.29 -38.31 -9.48
C GLY A 95 5.13 -36.88 -8.93
N SER A 96 6.22 -36.18 -8.65
CA SER A 96 6.21 -34.80 -8.11
C SER A 96 6.53 -33.73 -9.16
N ASP A 97 6.79 -34.13 -10.41
CA ASP A 97 7.40 -33.32 -11.49
C ASP A 97 6.52 -32.17 -12.04
N LYS A 98 5.35 -31.91 -11.45
CA LYS A 98 4.40 -30.89 -11.93
C LYS A 98 3.91 -29.92 -10.87
N ARG A 99 4.30 -30.06 -9.60
CA ARG A 99 3.87 -29.12 -8.56
C ARG A 99 4.68 -27.84 -8.70
N LYS A 100 3.97 -26.71 -8.83
CA LYS A 100 4.54 -25.35 -8.72
C LYS A 100 4.47 -24.92 -7.25
N ALA A 101 5.39 -24.06 -6.83
CA ALA A 101 5.36 -23.50 -5.48
C ALA A 101 4.41 -22.31 -5.44
N GLU A 102 3.54 -22.28 -4.43
CA GLU A 102 2.68 -21.14 -4.12
C GLU A 102 3.25 -20.40 -2.91
N ALA A 103 3.10 -19.09 -2.91
CA ALA A 103 3.51 -18.22 -1.84
C ALA A 103 2.54 -17.06 -1.69
N ARG A 104 2.43 -16.55 -0.47
CA ARG A 104 1.57 -15.43 -0.12
C ARG A 104 2.35 -14.42 0.69
N ALA A 105 2.05 -13.15 0.48
CA ALA A 105 2.56 -12.06 1.28
C ALA A 105 1.47 -11.01 1.51
N THR A 106 1.54 -10.34 2.65
CA THR A 106 0.67 -9.21 2.97
C THR A 106 1.51 -7.97 3.24
N ALA A 107 1.19 -6.88 2.55
CA ALA A 107 1.71 -5.56 2.83
C ALA A 107 0.66 -4.72 3.56
N LEU A 108 1.10 -3.99 4.58
CA LEU A 108 0.33 -3.02 5.33
C LEU A 108 0.59 -1.62 4.77
N ILE A 109 -0.49 -0.84 4.63
CA ILE A 109 -0.48 0.61 4.39
C ILE A 109 -0.99 1.27 5.66
N GLU A 110 -0.12 1.94 6.40
CA GLU A 110 -0.43 2.51 7.71
C GLU A 110 -0.32 4.04 7.68
N PHE A 111 -1.43 4.72 7.93
CA PHE A 111 -1.44 6.18 8.12
C PHE A 111 -0.85 6.53 9.49
N ARG A 112 0.25 7.31 9.48
CA ARG A 112 1.13 7.54 10.64
C ARG A 112 0.79 8.79 11.44
N CYS A 113 -0.07 9.67 10.92
CA CYS A 113 -0.25 11.03 11.43
C CYS A 113 -1.72 11.30 11.81
N PRO A 114 -2.24 10.63 12.86
CA PRO A 114 -3.64 10.74 13.25
C PRO A 114 -3.97 12.13 13.79
N ASN A 115 -5.25 12.50 13.72
CA ASN A 115 -5.80 13.74 14.28
C ASN A 115 -5.08 15.01 13.77
N PRO A 116 -5.00 15.24 12.45
CA PRO A 116 -4.42 16.46 11.92
C PRO A 116 -5.22 17.68 12.38
N LYS A 117 -4.54 18.82 12.54
CA LYS A 117 -5.18 20.10 12.84
C LYS A 117 -5.46 20.83 11.55
N ALA A 118 -6.71 21.22 11.34
CA ALA A 118 -7.12 22.10 10.26
C ALA A 118 -7.24 23.55 10.77
N VAL A 119 -6.77 24.50 9.97
CA VAL A 119 -6.82 25.93 10.28
C VAL A 119 -7.56 26.65 9.16
N ASP A 120 -8.63 27.34 9.53
CA ASP A 120 -9.37 28.29 8.72
C ASP A 120 -9.01 29.69 9.24
N ALA A 121 -8.09 30.38 8.54
CA ALA A 121 -7.47 31.60 9.03
C ALA A 121 -8.39 32.82 8.91
N ASN A 122 -9.35 32.78 7.99
CA ASN A 122 -10.26 33.89 7.67
C ASN A 122 -11.73 33.60 8.05
N SER A 123 -12.02 32.41 8.59
CA SER A 123 -13.34 31.93 8.99
C SER A 123 -14.36 31.86 7.84
N ASP A 124 -13.91 31.56 6.61
CA ASP A 124 -14.77 31.40 5.43
C ASP A 124 -15.29 29.97 5.20
N GLY A 125 -14.88 29.02 6.06
CA GLY A 125 -15.22 27.60 5.99
C GLY A 125 -14.25 26.76 5.17
N VAL A 126 -13.26 27.37 4.51
CA VAL A 126 -12.20 26.70 3.76
C VAL A 126 -10.97 26.54 4.66
N GLN A 127 -10.38 25.35 4.63
CA GLN A 127 -9.16 25.11 5.41
C GLN A 127 -7.92 25.60 4.64
N ASP A 128 -7.22 26.58 5.21
CA ASP A 128 -6.01 27.17 4.64
C ASP A 128 -4.76 26.33 4.91
N LEU A 129 -4.74 25.59 6.01
CA LEU A 129 -3.59 24.82 6.46
C LEU A 129 -4.01 23.55 7.21
N PHE A 130 -3.38 22.43 6.86
CA PHE A 130 -3.39 21.21 7.65
C PHE A 130 -2.02 20.96 8.27
N ILE A 131 -2.00 20.66 9.56
CA ILE A 131 -0.81 20.30 10.32
C ILE A 131 -0.95 18.85 10.78
N PHE A 132 -0.08 17.98 10.27
CA PHE A 132 -0.03 16.57 10.60
C PHE A 132 1.12 16.33 11.58
N THR A 133 0.80 15.84 12.78
CA THR A 133 1.81 15.35 13.74
C THR A 133 1.87 13.84 13.67
N CYS A 134 2.99 13.32 13.17
CA CYS A 134 3.18 11.90 12.94
C CYS A 134 3.70 11.20 14.20
N ARG A 135 3.40 9.90 14.35
CA ARG A 135 3.82 9.09 15.51
C ARG A 135 5.34 9.04 15.71
N ASN A 136 6.13 9.27 14.67
CA ASN A 136 7.59 9.35 14.71
C ASN A 136 8.13 10.76 15.06
N GLY A 137 7.25 11.72 15.35
CA GLY A 137 7.61 13.10 15.68
C GLY A 137 7.77 14.03 14.47
N GLU A 138 7.66 13.53 13.24
CA GLU A 138 7.65 14.39 12.05
C GLU A 138 6.39 15.27 12.02
N ILE A 139 6.58 16.52 11.61
CA ILE A 139 5.49 17.47 11.37
C ILE A 139 5.45 17.76 9.88
N LEU A 140 4.27 17.57 9.28
CA LEU A 140 4.01 17.91 7.89
C LEU A 140 2.91 18.98 7.82
N GLU A 141 3.19 20.03 7.06
CA GLU A 141 2.24 21.09 6.77
C GLU A 141 1.79 21.00 5.32
N ILE A 142 0.47 21.10 5.10
CA ILE A 142 -0.12 21.10 3.76
C ILE A 142 -1.02 22.33 3.66
N VAL A 143 -0.67 23.24 2.76
CA VAL A 143 -1.54 24.33 2.30
C VAL A 143 -2.36 23.80 1.12
N PRO A 144 -3.68 23.57 1.24
CA PRO A 144 -4.44 22.91 0.18
C PRO A 144 -4.45 23.67 -1.16
N ALA A 145 -4.31 25.00 -1.12
CA ALA A 145 -4.21 25.82 -2.33
C ALA A 145 -2.86 25.70 -3.07
N SER A 146 -1.82 25.20 -2.40
CA SER A 146 -0.48 25.01 -2.96
C SER A 146 0.19 23.80 -2.30
N PRO A 147 -0.33 22.58 -2.51
CA PRO A 147 0.14 21.41 -1.80
C PRO A 147 1.56 21.03 -2.23
N PRO A 148 2.39 20.50 -1.32
CA PRO A 148 3.68 19.94 -1.70
C PRO A 148 3.51 18.69 -2.58
N PRO A 149 4.58 18.23 -3.27
CA PRO A 149 4.53 17.06 -4.12
C PRO A 149 4.03 15.82 -3.36
N TRP A 150 3.05 15.12 -3.94
CA TRP A 150 2.42 13.95 -3.30
C TRP A 150 3.42 12.87 -2.92
N GLU A 151 4.46 12.63 -3.72
CA GLU A 151 5.49 11.63 -3.42
C GLU A 151 6.18 11.87 -2.07
N SER A 152 6.45 13.13 -1.72
CA SER A 152 7.03 13.47 -0.42
C SER A 152 6.00 13.35 0.69
N VAL A 153 4.80 13.87 0.46
CA VAL A 153 3.68 13.83 1.40
C VAL A 153 3.34 12.39 1.78
N SER A 154 3.19 11.52 0.79
CA SER A 154 2.74 10.15 0.98
C SER A 154 3.72 9.32 1.80
N ARG A 155 5.02 9.53 1.62
CA ARG A 155 6.08 8.86 2.41
C ARG A 155 6.14 9.32 3.87
N THR A 156 5.76 10.57 4.14
CA THR A 156 5.64 11.08 5.51
C THR A 156 4.33 10.63 6.16
N LEU A 157 3.23 10.62 5.41
CA LEU A 157 1.92 10.28 5.94
C LEU A 157 1.70 8.77 6.10
N PHE A 158 2.28 7.95 5.22
CA PHE A 158 2.02 6.50 5.16
C PHE A 158 3.30 5.68 5.27
N ASP A 159 3.24 4.66 6.12
CA ASP A 159 4.20 3.56 6.14
C ASP A 159 3.70 2.41 5.25
N VAL A 160 4.59 1.82 4.45
CA VAL A 160 4.28 0.64 3.63
C VAL A 160 5.32 -0.44 3.90
N ARG A 161 4.88 -1.60 4.40
CA ARG A 161 5.77 -2.70 4.79
C ARG A 161 5.08 -4.06 4.80
N LEU A 162 5.86 -5.13 4.69
CA LEU A 162 5.36 -6.50 4.88
C LEU A 162 5.00 -6.76 6.35
N VAL A 163 4.00 -7.61 6.59
CA VAL A 163 3.54 -7.98 7.94
C VAL A 163 3.52 -9.48 8.25
N ASP A 164 3.76 -10.32 7.24
CA ASP A 164 3.73 -11.79 7.38
C ASP A 164 5.14 -12.42 7.40
N GLN A 165 6.15 -11.70 7.93
CA GLN A 165 7.54 -12.18 7.98
C GLN A 165 7.86 -13.02 9.22
#